data_AF-A0A945UXY4-F1
#
_entry.id   AF-A0A945UXY4-F1
#
_cell.length_a   1.000
_cell.length_b   1.000
_cell.length_c   1.000
_cell.angle_alpha   90.00
_cell.angle_beta   90.00
_cell.angle_gamma   90.00
#
_symmetry.space_group_name_H-M   'P 1'
#
loop_
_entity.id
_entity.type
_entity.pdbx_description
1 polymer ?
#
loop_
_entity_poly.entity_id
_entity_poly.type
_entity_poly.pdbx_seq_one_letter_code
_entity_poly.pdbx_strand_id
1 'polypeptide(L)'
;MTTVIGNTPYAIANWSFCGMKIASYYGVLQPPKVTKLKILVPTTGSGALFQTSIKTIRYDPSDISLSVKFQSLNISDKATLRRYFQEQLVYNTMVHGI
;
A
#
# COMPACT_ATOMS: atom_id res chain seq x y z
N MET A 1 4.15 7.49 0.67
CA MET A 1 4.14 6.14 1.30
C MET A 1 4.93 5.17 0.44
N THR A 2 5.60 4.20 1.05
CA THR A 2 6.53 3.31 0.35
C THR A 2 6.23 1.84 0.68
N THR A 3 6.19 1.00 -0.35
CA THR A 3 6.17 -0.46 -0.19
C THR A 3 7.45 -1.06 -0.75
N VAL A 4 7.91 -2.17 -0.20
CA VAL A 4 9.10 -2.86 -0.68
C VAL A 4 8.71 -4.20 -1.27
N ILE A 5 8.91 -4.35 -2.59
CA ILE A 5 8.80 -5.63 -3.30
C ILE A 5 10.21 -6.22 -3.44
N GLY A 6 10.46 -7.38 -2.85
CA GLY A 6 11.82 -7.92 -2.78
C GLY A 6 12.71 -6.98 -1.97
N ASN A 7 13.67 -6.33 -2.63
CA ASN A 7 14.57 -5.32 -2.06
C ASN A 7 14.37 -3.91 -2.64
N THR A 8 13.38 -3.72 -3.52
CA THR A 8 13.18 -2.44 -4.22
C THR A 8 12.02 -1.67 -3.60
N PRO A 9 12.23 -0.41 -3.17
CA PRO A 9 11.17 0.46 -2.70
C PRO A 9 10.36 1.01 -3.88
N TYR A 10 9.04 1.04 -3.74
CA TYR A 10 8.09 1.60 -4.69
C TYR A 10 7.11 2.55 -3.98
N ALA A 11 6.67 3.57 -4.71
CA ALA A 11 5.64 4.48 -4.23
C ALA A 11 4.25 3.79 -4.27
N ILE A 12 3.45 4.04 -3.23
CA ILE A 12 2.07 3.56 -3.16
C ILE A 12 1.11 4.68 -3.58
N ALA A 13 0.19 4.36 -4.46
CA ALA A 13 -0.94 5.18 -4.89
C ALA A 13 -2.27 4.45 -4.65
N ASN A 14 -3.39 5.19 -4.64
CA ASN A 14 -4.76 4.66 -4.57
C ASN A 14 -4.94 3.52 -3.55
N TRP A 15 -4.50 3.75 -2.31
CA TRP A 15 -4.53 2.74 -1.25
C TRP A 15 -5.91 2.67 -0.59
N SER A 16 -6.43 1.45 -0.43
CA SER A 16 -7.60 1.10 0.36
C SER A 16 -7.35 -0.09 1.31
N PHE A 17 -8.32 -0.45 2.15
CA PHE A 17 -8.25 -1.68 2.96
C PHE A 17 -8.21 -2.98 2.16
N CYS A 18 -8.58 -2.94 0.87
CA CYS A 18 -8.64 -4.12 0.01
C CYS A 18 -7.37 -4.30 -0.82
N GLY A 19 -6.56 -3.26 -0.99
CA GLY A 19 -5.41 -3.28 -1.89
C GLY A 19 -4.91 -1.88 -2.20
N MET A 20 -3.98 -1.80 -3.15
CA MET A 20 -3.34 -0.55 -3.53
C MET A 20 -2.81 -0.61 -4.97
N LYS A 21 -2.45 0.55 -5.48
CA LYS A 21 -1.71 0.70 -6.74
C LYS A 21 -0.25 0.99 -6.42
N ILE A 22 0.66 0.31 -7.10
CA ILE A 22 2.10 0.54 -7.00
C ILE A 22 2.48 1.37 -8.22
N ALA A 23 2.93 2.60 -7.99
CA ALA A 23 3.29 3.55 -9.04
C ALA A 23 4.74 3.33 -9.50
N SER A 24 5.03 3.69 -10.76
CA SER A 24 6.37 3.58 -11.36
C SER A 24 6.95 2.16 -11.19
N TYR A 25 6.13 1.15 -11.47
CA TYR A 25 6.47 -0.25 -11.26
C TYR A 25 7.27 -0.82 -12.44
N TYR A 26 8.59 -0.91 -12.28
CA TYR A 26 9.51 -1.52 -13.26
C TYR A 26 9.97 -2.93 -12.88
N GLY A 27 9.26 -3.58 -11.95
CA GLY A 27 9.61 -4.92 -11.50
C GLY A 27 9.07 -6.03 -12.41
N VAL A 28 9.44 -7.27 -12.10
CA VAL A 28 9.11 -8.47 -12.89
C VAL A 28 7.77 -9.13 -12.56
N LEU A 29 6.98 -8.59 -11.62
CA LEU A 29 5.69 -9.18 -11.25
C LEU A 29 4.66 -8.85 -12.33
N GLN A 30 4.11 -9.89 -12.93
CA GLN A 30 3.00 -9.81 -13.87
C GLN A 30 1.71 -10.36 -13.23
N PRO A 31 0.53 -9.81 -13.56
CA PRO A 31 -0.75 -10.41 -13.19
C PRO A 31 -1.07 -11.70 -13.96
N PRO A 32 -1.78 -12.68 -13.36
CA PRO A 32 -2.09 -12.81 -11.93
C PRO A 32 -0.99 -13.59 -11.19
N LYS A 33 -0.39 -12.99 -10.17
CA LYS A 33 0.64 -13.62 -9.33
C LYS A 33 0.42 -13.29 -7.86
N VAL A 34 0.64 -14.28 -7.01
CA VAL A 34 0.60 -14.10 -5.55
C VAL A 34 2.03 -13.94 -5.04
N THR A 35 2.26 -12.96 -4.18
CA THR A 35 3.57 -12.74 -3.56
C THR A 35 3.42 -12.12 -2.18
N LYS A 36 4.48 -12.20 -1.37
CA LYS A 36 4.60 -11.46 -0.11
C LYS A 36 5.18 -10.08 -0.36
N LEU A 37 4.74 -9.12 0.45
CA LEU A 37 5.11 -7.73 0.36
C LEU A 37 5.35 -7.14 1.74
N LYS A 38 6.43 -6.35 1.90
CA LYS A 38 6.65 -5.55 3.10
C LYS A 38 6.14 -4.14 2.86
N ILE A 39 5.39 -3.60 3.81
CA ILE A 39 4.70 -2.34 3.68
C ILE A 39 5.06 -1.46 4.87
N LEU A 40 5.63 -0.29 4.58
CA LEU A 40 5.94 0.72 5.58
C LEU A 40 4.83 1.77 5.59
N VAL A 41 4.11 1.85 6.70
CA VAL A 41 3.03 2.79 6.96
C VAL A 41 3.56 3.95 7.80
N PRO A 42 3.62 5.17 7.26
CA PRO A 42 4.00 6.35 8.02
C PRO A 42 2.82 6.81 8.87
N THR A 43 2.78 6.44 10.14
CA THR A 43 1.83 6.94 11.14
C THR A 43 2.44 8.08 11.97
N THR A 44 1.62 8.87 12.67
CA THR A 44 2.11 9.83 13.67
C THR A 44 2.71 9.08 14.87
N GLY A 45 4.04 8.89 14.85
CA GLY A 45 4.79 8.12 15.85
C GLY A 45 5.83 7.20 15.21
N SER A 46 6.14 6.07 15.86
CA SER A 46 6.95 5.01 15.24
C SER A 46 6.19 4.44 14.03
N GLY A 47 6.68 4.69 12.82
CA GLY A 47 6.10 4.14 11.61
C GLY A 47 5.93 2.61 11.71
N ALA A 48 4.87 2.07 11.14
CA ALA A 48 4.54 0.67 11.25
C ALA A 48 4.99 -0.10 10.01
N LEU A 49 5.78 -1.16 10.19
CA LEU A 49 6.18 -2.08 9.13
C LEU A 49 5.43 -3.39 9.30
N PHE A 50 4.72 -3.84 8.27
CA PHE A 50 4.10 -5.17 8.28
C PHE A 50 4.31 -5.90 6.95
N GLN A 51 4.15 -7.23 6.98
CA GLN A 51 4.28 -8.09 5.82
C GLN A 51 2.96 -8.80 5.53
N THR A 52 2.49 -8.76 4.28
CA THR A 52 1.24 -9.39 3.87
C THR A 52 1.36 -10.08 2.51
N SER A 53 0.45 -11.01 2.22
CA SER A 53 0.30 -11.63 0.91
C SER A 53 -0.62 -10.79 0.03
N ILE A 54 -0.15 -10.49 -1.17
CA ILE A 54 -0.90 -9.77 -2.21
C ILE A 54 -1.11 -10.64 -3.44
N LYS A 55 -2.16 -10.34 -4.19
CA LYS A 55 -2.39 -10.83 -5.55
C LYS A 55 -2.27 -9.66 -6.52
N THR A 56 -1.42 -9.77 -7.53
CA THR A 56 -1.35 -8.80 -8.64
C THR A 56 -2.60 -8.97 -9.51
N ILE A 57 -3.25 -7.85 -9.82
CA ILE A 57 -4.55 -7.82 -10.49
C ILE A 57 -4.42 -7.30 -11.92
N ARG A 58 -3.73 -6.17 -12.09
CA ARG A 58 -3.57 -5.51 -13.40
C ARG A 58 -2.27 -4.71 -13.42
N TYR A 59 -1.53 -4.82 -14.50
CA TYR A 59 -0.45 -3.92 -14.86
C TYR A 59 -1.01 -2.92 -15.88
N ASP A 60 -0.81 -1.63 -15.64
CA ASP A 60 -1.21 -0.58 -16.57
C ASP A 60 0.05 0.01 -17.22
N PRO A 61 0.26 -0.21 -18.53
CA PRO A 61 1.45 0.30 -19.21
C PRO A 61 1.39 1.81 -19.46
N SER A 62 0.21 2.43 -19.42
CA SER A 62 0.05 3.86 -19.71
C SER A 62 0.67 4.77 -18.64
N ASP A 63 0.65 4.32 -17.39
CA ASP A 63 1.23 5.04 -16.25
C ASP A 63 2.22 4.18 -15.43
N ILE A 64 2.64 3.05 -16.01
CA ILE A 64 3.65 2.13 -15.49
C ILE A 64 3.32 1.75 -14.04
N SER A 65 2.16 1.13 -13.84
CA SER A 65 1.66 0.86 -12.50
C SER A 65 1.12 -0.55 -12.34
N LEU A 66 1.18 -1.06 -11.12
CA LEU A 66 0.72 -2.39 -10.77
C LEU A 66 -0.35 -2.32 -9.68
N SER A 67 -1.57 -2.71 -10.02
CA SER A 67 -2.67 -2.85 -9.05
C SER A 67 -2.58 -4.20 -8.34
N VAL A 68 -2.67 -4.17 -7.01
CA VAL A 68 -2.57 -5.35 -6.15
C VAL A 68 -3.71 -5.39 -5.15
N LYS A 69 -4.14 -6.60 -4.79
CA LYS A 69 -5.18 -6.86 -3.78
C LYS A 69 -4.56 -7.60 -2.59
N PHE A 70 -4.90 -7.22 -1.37
CA PHE A 70 -4.53 -8.00 -0.19
C PHE A 70 -5.31 -9.31 -0.17
N GLN A 71 -4.63 -10.44 0.05
CA GLN A 71 -5.30 -11.73 0.24
C GLN A 71 -5.84 -11.87 1.65
N SER A 72 -5.01 -11.54 2.63
CA SER A 72 -5.37 -11.61 4.04
C SER A 72 -4.55 -10.59 4.82
N LEU A 73 -5.22 -9.67 5.49
CA LEU A 73 -4.63 -8.85 6.53
C LEU A 73 -5.02 -9.43 7.88
N ASN A 74 -4.05 -9.63 8.75
CA ASN A 74 -4.32 -10.02 10.13
C ASN A 74 -4.99 -8.85 10.90
N ILE A 75 -5.45 -9.10 12.12
CA ILE A 75 -6.16 -8.08 12.92
C ILE A 75 -5.25 -6.88 13.22
N SER A 76 -3.96 -7.11 13.49
CA SER A 76 -2.99 -6.06 13.79
C SER A 76 -2.71 -5.16 12.58
N ASP A 77 -2.47 -5.76 11.40
CA ASP A 77 -2.24 -5.01 10.15
C ASP A 77 -3.46 -4.16 9.78
N LYS A 78 -4.68 -4.71 9.96
CA LYS A 78 -5.93 -3.96 9.77
C LYS A 78 -6.03 -2.77 10.71
N ALA A 79 -5.66 -2.94 11.98
CA ALA A 79 -5.68 -1.86 12.96
C ALA A 79 -4.67 -0.76 12.60
N THR A 80 -3.47 -1.13 12.17
CA THR A 80 -2.44 -0.21 11.66
C THR A 80 -2.94 0.60 10.47
N LEU A 81 -3.52 -0.05 9.46
CA LEU A 81 -4.08 0.66 8.30
C LEU A 81 -5.24 1.57 8.70
N ARG A 82 -6.10 1.11 9.62
CA ARG A 82 -7.23 1.93 10.11
C ARG A 82 -6.74 3.20 10.77
N ARG A 83 -5.77 3.08 11.68
CA ARG A 83 -5.15 4.21 12.34
C ARG A 83 -4.55 5.17 11.32
N TYR A 84 -3.80 4.66 10.34
CA TYR A 84 -3.23 5.48 9.27
C TYR A 84 -4.30 6.28 8.50
N PHE A 85 -5.37 5.62 8.05
CA PHE A 85 -6.43 6.32 7.32
C PHE A 85 -7.17 7.35 8.18
N GLN A 86 -7.36 7.08 9.47
CA GLN A 86 -7.94 8.05 10.41
C GLN A 86 -7.03 9.27 10.59
N GLU A 87 -5.73 9.06 10.76
CA GLU A 87 -4.75 10.16 10.86
C GLU A 87 -4.71 11.00 9.59
N GLN A 88 -4.78 10.39 8.40
CA GLN A 88 -4.86 11.10 7.13
C GLN A 88 -6.13 11.94 6.99
N LEU A 89 -7.28 11.41 7.40
CA LEU A 89 -8.53 12.17 7.41
C LEU A 89 -8.42 13.40 8.30
N VAL A 90 -7.94 13.23 9.53
CA VAL A 90 -7.75 14.33 10.48
C VAL A 90 -6.75 15.35 9.94
N TYR A 91 -5.60 14.91 9.40
CA TYR A 91 -4.60 15.79 8.82
C TYR A 91 -5.17 16.59 7.63
N ASN A 92 -5.88 15.93 6.72
CA ASN A 92 -6.49 16.61 5.58
C ASN A 92 -7.56 17.62 6.00
N THR A 93 -8.30 17.32 7.07
CA THR A 93 -9.32 18.24 7.63
C THR A 93 -8.66 19.46 8.29
N MET A 94 -7.51 19.28 8.96
CA MET A 94 -6.75 20.39 9.54
C MET A 94 -6.04 21.27 8.49
N VAL A 95 -5.60 20.69 7.37
CA VAL A 95 -4.89 21.42 6.31
C VAL A 95 -5.85 22.16 5.35
N HIS A 96 -7.05 21.63 5.13
CA HIS A 96 -8.05 22.20 4.20
C HIS A 96 -9.27 22.75 4.92
N GLY A 97 -9.05 23.46 6.04
CA GLY A 97 -10.10 23.94 6.94
C GLY A 97 -11.40 24.34 6.24
N ILE A 98 -12.49 23.72 6.69
CA ILE A 98 -13.84 24.27 6.55
C ILE A 98 -14.04 25.23 7.73
#